data_AF-A0AAU7DNK2-F1
#
_entry.id   AF-A0AAU7DNK2-F1
#
_cell.length_a   1.000
_cell.length_b   1.000
_cell.length_c   1.000
_cell.angle_alpha   90.00
_cell.angle_beta   90.00
_cell.angle_gamma   90.00
#
_symmetry.space_group_name_H-M   'P 1'
#
loop_
_entity.id
_entity.type
_entity.pdbx_description
1 polymer ?
#
loop_
_entity_poly.entity_id
_entity_poly.type
_entity_poly.pdbx_seq_one_letter_code
_entity_poly.pdbx_strand_id
1 'polypeptide(L)'
;MRRTLPLLALATLFASAPIFAQQTVPATQPATTQPKEGSVNDRRQDQQDRIANGVQSGQLTAGETKNLESREANVNREIKDDRQANGGKLTTQERQQVNRQQNNMSKSIYADKHNANTAHYGNNEVGQRRENQQDRIAQGIKSGQMTAGEAARTENREQGINQQVHADRQANGGKLTGQEKRQVNREQNGASRQIYRQKHNNKVAPK
;
A
#
# COMPACT_ATOMS: atom_id res chain seq x y z
N MET A 1 -31.53 -68.09 -68.98
CA MET A 1 -32.30 -67.52 -70.12
C MET A 1 -32.26 -66.00 -70.03
N ARG A 2 -31.92 -65.33 -71.14
CA ARG A 2 -32.21 -63.92 -71.50
C ARG A 2 -31.44 -62.83 -70.71
N ARG A 3 -31.00 -61.70 -71.27
CA ARG A 3 -30.64 -61.17 -72.62
C ARG A 3 -30.38 -59.65 -72.41
N THR A 4 -29.33 -59.11 -73.03
CA THR A 4 -29.21 -57.76 -73.68
C THR A 4 -29.42 -56.43 -72.91
N LEU A 5 -28.35 -55.60 -72.95
CA LEU A 5 -28.17 -54.13 -73.19
C LEU A 5 -29.38 -53.31 -73.74
N PRO A 6 -29.25 -51.97 -74.00
CA PRO A 6 -28.81 -50.79 -73.22
C PRO A 6 -29.87 -49.63 -73.32
N LEU A 7 -29.56 -48.40 -72.86
CA LEU A 7 -29.85 -47.08 -73.50
C LEU A 7 -30.28 -45.92 -72.56
N LEU A 8 -29.86 -44.75 -73.04
CA LEU A 8 -30.51 -43.44 -73.03
C LEU A 8 -30.22 -42.48 -71.87
N ALA A 9 -29.34 -41.55 -72.22
CA ALA A 9 -29.10 -40.27 -71.59
C ALA A 9 -30.36 -39.42 -71.44
N LEU A 10 -30.43 -38.67 -70.34
CA LEU A 10 -31.11 -37.38 -70.32
C LEU A 10 -30.24 -36.40 -69.53
N ALA A 11 -29.60 -35.49 -70.25
CA ALA A 11 -28.92 -34.34 -69.69
C ALA A 11 -29.98 -33.30 -69.31
N THR A 12 -30.20 -33.10 -68.01
CA THR A 12 -30.93 -31.94 -67.49
C THR A 12 -29.92 -30.95 -66.94
N LEU A 13 -29.71 -29.88 -67.72
CA LEU A 13 -28.94 -28.70 -67.36
C LEU A 13 -29.75 -27.90 -66.32
N PHE A 14 -29.40 -27.97 -65.04
CA PHE A 14 -29.85 -26.99 -64.06
C PHE A 14 -28.73 -25.97 -63.86
N ALA A 15 -28.95 -24.75 -64.37
CA ALA A 15 -28.10 -23.61 -64.05
C ALA A 15 -28.31 -23.24 -62.58
N SER A 16 -27.39 -23.68 -61.73
CA SER A 16 -27.32 -23.28 -60.32
C SER A 16 -26.81 -21.84 -60.21
N ALA A 17 -27.66 -20.92 -59.78
CA ALA A 17 -27.21 -19.63 -59.25
C ALA A 17 -26.37 -19.89 -57.98
N PRO A 18 -25.25 -19.17 -57.75
CA PRO A 18 -24.54 -19.28 -56.49
C PRO A 18 -25.40 -18.68 -55.38
N ILE A 19 -25.91 -19.53 -54.50
CA ILE A 19 -26.39 -19.10 -53.19
C ILE A 19 -25.13 -18.71 -52.42
N PHE A 20 -24.92 -17.41 -52.21
CA PHE A 20 -23.97 -16.96 -51.21
C PHE A 20 -24.51 -17.38 -49.84
N ALA A 21 -23.96 -18.45 -49.28
CA ALA A 21 -24.14 -18.79 -47.88
C ALA A 21 -23.52 -17.65 -47.05
N GLN A 22 -24.37 -16.76 -46.56
CA GLN A 22 -23.98 -15.72 -45.61
C GLN A 22 -23.64 -16.43 -44.30
N GLN A 23 -22.35 -16.77 -44.13
CA GLN A 23 -21.81 -17.26 -42.88
C GLN A 23 -22.03 -16.18 -41.82
N THR A 24 -22.99 -16.42 -40.93
CA THR A 24 -23.10 -15.68 -39.69
C THR A 24 -21.90 -16.07 -38.83
N VAL A 25 -20.85 -15.26 -38.89
CA VAL A 25 -19.80 -15.32 -37.88
C VAL A 25 -20.46 -15.11 -36.52
N PRO A 26 -20.31 -16.02 -35.55
CA PRO A 26 -20.76 -15.74 -34.20
C PRO A 26 -20.01 -14.49 -33.75
N ALA A 27 -20.77 -13.45 -33.41
CA ALA A 27 -20.21 -12.24 -32.84
C ALA A 27 -19.50 -12.63 -31.54
N THR A 28 -18.18 -12.76 -31.60
CA THR A 28 -17.32 -12.89 -30.43
C THR A 28 -17.53 -11.61 -29.64
N GLN A 29 -18.42 -11.68 -28.64
CA GLN A 29 -18.57 -10.60 -27.68
C GLN A 29 -17.17 -10.35 -27.11
N PRO A 30 -16.66 -9.10 -27.14
CA PRO A 30 -15.42 -8.81 -26.46
C PRO A 30 -15.62 -9.20 -25.00
N ALA A 31 -14.90 -10.23 -24.57
CA ALA A 31 -14.77 -10.55 -23.17
C ALA A 31 -14.32 -9.25 -22.52
N THR A 32 -15.22 -8.62 -21.76
CA THR A 32 -14.82 -7.55 -20.87
C THR A 32 -13.86 -8.23 -19.91
N THR A 33 -12.57 -7.98 -20.10
CA THR A 33 -11.54 -8.32 -19.16
C THR A 33 -11.89 -7.56 -17.89
N GLN A 34 -12.73 -8.16 -17.05
CA GLN A 34 -12.96 -7.73 -15.69
C GLN A 34 -11.55 -7.58 -15.11
N PRO A 35 -11.15 -6.37 -14.67
CA PRO A 35 -9.89 -6.22 -13.97
C PRO A 35 -9.96 -7.25 -12.85
N LYS A 36 -8.98 -8.14 -12.80
CA LYS A 36 -8.80 -9.04 -11.66
C LYS A 36 -8.62 -8.14 -10.44
N GLU A 37 -9.73 -7.80 -9.79
CA GLU A 37 -9.73 -7.05 -8.54
C GLU A 37 -8.96 -7.93 -7.56
N GLY A 38 -7.70 -7.56 -7.30
CA GLY A 38 -7.02 -8.03 -6.11
C GLY A 38 -7.99 -7.83 -4.95
N SER A 39 -8.18 -8.86 -4.14
CA SER A 39 -9.09 -8.76 -3.01
C SER A 39 -8.67 -7.55 -2.17
N VAL A 40 -9.63 -6.91 -1.47
CA VAL A 40 -9.32 -5.78 -0.58
C VAL A 40 -8.15 -6.10 0.36
N ASN A 41 -7.97 -7.37 0.72
CA ASN A 41 -6.85 -7.86 1.51
C ASN A 41 -5.51 -7.80 0.77
N ASP A 42 -5.45 -8.19 -0.51
CA ASP A 42 -4.23 -8.13 -1.33
C ASP A 42 -3.76 -6.67 -1.46
N ARG A 43 -4.72 -5.77 -1.69
CA ARG A 43 -4.43 -4.33 -1.86
C ARG A 43 -3.96 -3.66 -0.58
N ARG A 44 -4.42 -4.12 0.58
CA ARG A 44 -3.96 -3.66 1.90
C ARG A 44 -2.50 -4.06 2.12
N GLN A 45 -2.16 -5.32 1.81
CA GLN A 45 -0.78 -5.81 1.94
C GLN A 45 0.18 -5.01 1.04
N ASP A 46 -0.20 -4.74 -0.21
CA ASP A 46 0.61 -3.93 -1.13
C ASP A 46 0.89 -2.52 -0.59
N GLN A 47 -0.05 -1.92 0.13
CA GLN A 47 0.11 -0.58 0.72
C GLN A 47 1.07 -0.61 1.90
N GLN A 48 0.92 -1.58 2.79
CA GLN A 48 1.84 -1.81 3.90
C GLN A 48 3.27 -2.03 3.40
N ASP A 49 3.46 -2.83 2.36
CA ASP A 49 4.77 -3.07 1.76
C ASP A 49 5.36 -1.80 1.15
N ARG A 50 4.53 -0.98 0.48
CA ARG A 50 4.99 0.31 -0.09
C ARG A 50 5.35 1.33 0.97
N ILE A 51 4.58 1.41 2.06
CA ILE A 51 4.86 2.26 3.22
C ILE A 51 6.16 1.80 3.88
N ALA A 52 6.28 0.51 4.22
CA ALA A 52 7.49 -0.05 4.81
C ALA A 52 8.73 0.20 3.94
N ASN A 53 8.63 0.01 2.62
CA ASN A 53 9.71 0.30 1.69
C ASN A 53 10.04 1.79 1.63
N GLY A 54 9.04 2.67 1.69
CA GLY A 54 9.25 4.12 1.71
C GLY A 54 9.95 4.60 2.98
N VAL A 55 9.61 4.01 4.14
CA VAL A 55 10.31 4.28 5.40
C VAL A 55 11.74 3.77 5.32
N GLN A 56 11.93 2.52 4.88
CA GLN A 56 13.26 1.89 4.79
C GLN A 56 14.20 2.63 3.83
N SER A 57 13.68 3.19 2.73
CA SER A 57 14.48 3.96 1.78
C SER A 57 14.65 5.44 2.16
N GLY A 58 14.03 5.89 3.27
CA GLY A 58 14.00 7.31 3.67
C GLY A 58 13.15 8.21 2.77
N GLN A 59 12.40 7.62 1.83
CA GLN A 59 11.46 8.30 0.92
C GLN A 59 10.18 8.74 1.61
N LEU A 60 9.79 8.08 2.70
CA LEU A 60 8.72 8.53 3.57
C LEU A 60 9.32 9.03 4.87
N THR A 61 8.97 10.26 5.22
CA THR A 61 9.17 10.73 6.58
C THR A 61 8.24 9.99 7.53
N ALA A 62 8.57 9.97 8.80
CA ALA A 62 7.72 9.33 9.80
C ALA A 62 6.37 10.04 10.00
N GLY A 63 6.32 11.37 9.76
CA GLY A 63 5.08 12.13 9.75
C GLY A 63 4.13 11.71 8.62
N GLU A 64 4.67 11.54 7.41
CA GLU A 64 3.93 11.00 6.26
C GLU A 64 3.49 9.57 6.53
N THR A 65 4.40 8.73 7.03
CA THR A 65 4.09 7.35 7.43
C THR A 65 2.94 7.29 8.42
N LYS A 66 2.97 8.07 9.50
CA LYS A 66 1.89 8.17 10.49
C LYS A 66 0.56 8.57 9.85
N ASN A 67 0.58 9.52 8.91
CA ASN A 67 -0.64 9.97 8.23
C ASN A 67 -1.21 8.88 7.31
N LEU A 68 -0.35 8.18 6.56
CA LEU A 68 -0.72 7.07 5.69
C LEU A 68 -1.32 5.91 6.50
N GLU A 69 -0.63 5.48 7.56
CA GLU A 69 -1.10 4.42 8.47
C GLU A 69 -2.43 4.79 9.16
N SER A 70 -2.60 6.06 9.57
CA SER A 70 -3.86 6.52 10.19
C SER A 70 -5.03 6.46 9.22
N ARG A 71 -4.81 6.87 7.96
CA ARG A 71 -5.82 6.76 6.91
C ARG A 71 -6.14 5.29 6.63
N GLU A 72 -5.16 4.39 6.65
CA GLU A 72 -5.36 2.98 6.37
C GLU A 72 -6.16 2.30 7.49
N ALA A 73 -5.83 2.61 8.75
CA ALA A 73 -6.59 2.16 9.90
C ALA A 73 -8.06 2.60 9.85
N ASN A 74 -8.35 3.80 9.35
CA ASN A 74 -9.73 4.27 9.19
C ASN A 74 -10.48 3.49 8.10
N VAL A 75 -9.86 3.26 6.94
CA VAL A 75 -10.45 2.42 5.88
C VAL A 75 -10.68 0.99 6.36
N ASN A 76 -9.74 0.42 7.11
CA ASN A 76 -9.89 -0.92 7.69
C ASN A 76 -11.02 -0.99 8.73
N ARG A 77 -11.22 0.07 9.52
CA ARG A 77 -12.34 0.17 10.46
C ARG A 77 -13.67 0.23 9.70
N GLU A 78 -13.77 1.08 8.67
CA GLU A 78 -14.94 1.18 7.80
C GLU A 78 -15.29 -0.17 7.16
N ILE A 79 -14.33 -0.85 6.54
CA ILE A 79 -14.53 -2.19 5.96
C ILE A 79 -15.06 -3.19 6.99
N LYS A 80 -14.55 -3.13 8.23
CA LYS A 80 -14.97 -4.02 9.30
C LYS A 80 -16.42 -3.74 9.69
N ASP A 81 -16.76 -2.48 9.91
CA ASP A 81 -18.09 -2.05 10.35
C ASP A 81 -19.15 -2.35 9.27
N ASP A 82 -18.84 -2.07 8.00
CA ASP A 82 -19.71 -2.38 6.85
C ASP A 82 -19.95 -3.90 6.71
N ARG A 83 -18.89 -4.71 6.83
CA ARG A 83 -19.03 -6.17 6.84
C ARG A 83 -19.88 -6.64 8.00
N GLN A 84 -19.71 -6.07 9.20
CA GLN A 84 -20.52 -6.44 10.36
C GLN A 84 -22.01 -6.12 10.14
N ALA A 85 -22.32 -4.99 9.51
CA ALA A 85 -23.69 -4.62 9.15
C ALA A 85 -24.32 -5.53 8.09
N ASN A 86 -23.49 -6.07 7.18
CA ASN A 86 -23.94 -6.79 5.98
C ASN A 86 -23.61 -8.29 6.01
N GLY A 87 -23.65 -8.92 7.18
CA GLY A 87 -23.50 -10.39 7.32
C GLY A 87 -22.14 -10.92 6.88
N GLY A 88 -21.08 -10.13 7.06
CA GLY A 88 -19.68 -10.46 6.75
C GLY A 88 -19.20 -10.01 5.38
N LYS A 89 -20.06 -9.39 4.56
CA LYS A 89 -19.77 -9.02 3.17
C LYS A 89 -19.87 -7.52 2.96
N LEU A 90 -19.16 -6.99 1.96
CA LEU A 90 -19.39 -5.62 1.49
C LEU A 90 -20.45 -5.63 0.38
N THR A 91 -21.34 -4.65 0.40
CA THR A 91 -22.24 -4.35 -0.72
C THR A 91 -21.43 -3.88 -1.94
N THR A 92 -22.08 -3.80 -3.11
CA THR A 92 -21.42 -3.31 -4.32
C THR A 92 -21.00 -1.85 -4.16
N GLN A 93 -21.84 -1.02 -3.54
CA GLN A 93 -21.61 0.40 -3.30
C GLN A 93 -20.44 0.62 -2.32
N GLU A 94 -20.42 -0.11 -1.21
CA GLU A 94 -19.32 -0.08 -0.22
C GLU A 94 -18.00 -0.53 -0.85
N ARG A 95 -18.03 -1.60 -1.66
CA ARG A 95 -16.83 -2.06 -2.38
C ARG A 95 -16.29 -0.98 -3.31
N GLN A 96 -17.16 -0.28 -4.04
CA GLN A 96 -16.74 0.83 -4.90
C GLN A 96 -16.17 2.01 -4.07
N GLN A 97 -16.77 2.32 -2.92
CA GLN A 97 -16.26 3.35 -2.00
C GLN A 97 -14.88 2.99 -1.46
N VAL A 98 -14.72 1.80 -0.91
CA VAL A 98 -13.44 1.27 -0.44
C VAL A 98 -12.41 1.29 -1.56
N ASN A 99 -12.76 0.83 -2.76
CA ASN A 99 -11.84 0.89 -3.91
C ASN A 99 -11.37 2.33 -4.22
N ARG A 100 -12.26 3.33 -4.15
CA ARG A 100 -11.88 4.75 -4.33
C ARG A 100 -10.95 5.23 -3.22
N GLN A 101 -11.24 4.90 -1.96
CA GLN A 101 -10.40 5.25 -0.82
C GLN A 101 -9.00 4.62 -0.92
N GLN A 102 -8.93 3.33 -1.25
CA GLN A 102 -7.68 2.59 -1.46
C GLN A 102 -6.87 3.17 -2.64
N ASN A 103 -7.53 3.60 -3.71
CA ASN A 103 -6.87 4.29 -4.82
C ASN A 103 -6.30 5.66 -4.41
N ASN A 104 -7.04 6.43 -3.60
CA ASN A 104 -6.56 7.70 -3.08
C ASN A 104 -5.37 7.48 -2.13
N MET A 105 -5.42 6.45 -1.29
CA MET A 105 -4.28 6.06 -0.45
C MET A 105 -3.05 5.74 -1.31
N SER A 106 -3.21 4.90 -2.33
CA SER A 106 -2.12 4.53 -3.24
C SER A 106 -1.44 5.76 -3.87
N LYS A 107 -2.23 6.78 -4.23
CA LYS A 107 -1.74 8.07 -4.73
C LYS A 107 -1.02 8.86 -3.65
N SER A 108 -1.54 8.92 -2.42
CA SER A 108 -0.85 9.56 -1.29
C SER A 108 0.49 8.90 -0.98
N ILE A 109 0.54 7.56 -0.92
CA ILE A 109 1.80 6.82 -0.72
C ILE A 109 2.80 7.17 -1.82
N TYR A 110 2.35 7.26 -3.08
CA TYR A 110 3.22 7.67 -4.17
C TYR A 110 3.70 9.10 -4.01
N ALA A 111 2.80 10.05 -3.78
CA ALA A 111 3.15 11.46 -3.63
C ALA A 111 4.14 11.67 -2.47
N ASP A 112 3.89 11.04 -1.33
CA ASP A 112 4.76 11.14 -0.16
C ASP A 112 6.14 10.51 -0.44
N LYS A 113 6.21 9.35 -1.11
CA LYS A 113 7.49 8.70 -1.51
C LYS A 113 8.31 9.48 -2.52
N HIS A 114 7.67 10.34 -3.30
CA HIS A 114 8.28 11.04 -4.44
C HIS A 114 8.34 12.56 -4.26
N ASN A 115 8.02 13.05 -3.06
CA ASN A 115 8.19 14.46 -2.75
C ASN A 115 9.65 14.76 -2.36
N ALA A 116 9.95 16.04 -2.09
CA ALA A 116 11.29 16.45 -1.66
C ALA A 116 11.56 16.21 -0.16
N ASN A 117 10.56 15.75 0.59
CA ASN A 117 10.70 15.48 2.01
C ASN A 117 11.42 14.14 2.17
N THR A 118 12.70 14.22 2.45
CA THR A 118 13.48 13.03 2.81
C THR A 118 13.75 13.05 4.31
N ALA A 119 13.78 11.88 4.94
CA ALA A 119 14.24 11.73 6.31
C ALA A 119 15.77 11.88 6.40
N HIS A 120 16.35 12.95 5.82
CA HIS A 120 17.79 13.15 5.85
C HIS A 120 18.21 13.96 7.07
N TYR A 121 18.95 13.28 7.93
CA TYR A 121 19.35 13.80 9.22
C TYR A 121 20.85 14.07 9.18
N GLY A 122 21.26 15.34 9.27
CA GLY A 122 22.64 15.76 8.99
C GLY A 122 23.72 14.90 9.68
N ASN A 123 24.88 14.75 9.03
CA ASN A 123 25.99 13.87 9.43
C ASN A 123 26.61 14.21 10.79
N ASN A 124 25.96 13.80 11.88
CA ASN A 124 26.46 13.86 13.24
C ASN A 124 25.83 12.75 14.09
N GLU A 125 26.35 12.52 15.30
CA GLU A 125 25.90 11.45 16.21
C GLU A 125 24.38 11.51 16.49
N VAL A 126 23.81 12.71 16.59
CA VAL A 126 22.36 12.89 16.80
C VAL A 126 21.57 12.51 15.54
N GLY A 127 22.08 12.87 14.36
CA GLY A 127 21.51 12.46 13.07
C GLY A 127 21.52 10.94 12.88
N GLN A 128 22.66 10.29 13.12
CA GLN A 128 22.81 8.84 13.06
C GLN A 128 21.93 8.11 14.07
N ARG A 129 21.83 8.61 15.31
CA ARG A 129 20.91 8.04 16.30
C ARG A 129 19.47 8.10 15.82
N ARG A 130 19.05 9.23 15.26
CA ARG A 130 17.69 9.41 14.74
C ARG A 130 17.39 8.45 13.60
N GLU A 131 18.32 8.26 12.67
CA GLU A 131 18.21 7.27 11.58
C GLU A 131 18.04 5.85 12.13
N ASN A 132 18.90 5.44 13.07
CA ASN A 132 18.76 4.14 13.74
C ASN A 132 17.41 3.95 14.46
N GLN A 133 16.82 5.03 14.99
CA GLN A 133 15.49 4.97 15.59
C GLN A 133 14.41 4.77 14.53
N GLN A 134 14.50 5.48 13.40
CA GLN A 134 13.58 5.32 12.27
C GLN A 134 13.61 3.88 11.73
N ASP A 135 14.78 3.30 11.55
CA ASP A 135 14.92 1.91 11.10
C ASP A 135 14.23 0.94 12.05
N ARG A 136 14.36 1.15 13.36
CA ARG A 136 13.75 0.27 14.36
C ARG A 136 12.24 0.40 14.41
N ILE A 137 11.70 1.61 14.20
CA ILE A 137 10.26 1.86 14.08
C ILE A 137 9.74 1.18 12.81
N ALA A 138 10.41 1.38 11.67
CA ALA A 138 10.09 0.75 10.39
C ALA A 138 10.05 -0.78 10.51
N GLN A 139 11.09 -1.37 11.07
CA GLN A 139 11.16 -2.81 11.32
C GLN A 139 10.08 -3.28 12.28
N GLY A 140 9.77 -2.49 13.32
CA GLY A 140 8.69 -2.81 14.27
C GLY A 140 7.33 -2.88 13.60
N ILE A 141 7.00 -1.90 12.75
CA ILE A 141 5.77 -1.88 11.96
C ILE A 141 5.75 -3.05 10.98
N LYS A 142 6.80 -3.21 10.17
CA LYS A 142 6.92 -4.27 9.15
C LYS A 142 6.80 -5.68 9.72
N SER A 143 7.39 -5.94 10.88
CA SER A 143 7.31 -7.25 11.56
C SER A 143 6.01 -7.45 12.34
N GLY A 144 5.15 -6.43 12.43
CA GLY A 144 3.97 -6.41 13.27
C GLY A 144 4.27 -6.34 14.77
N GLN A 145 5.54 -6.24 15.17
CA GLN A 145 5.98 -6.12 16.57
C GLN A 145 5.62 -4.77 17.21
N MET A 146 5.31 -3.75 16.41
CA MET A 146 4.89 -2.44 16.88
C MET A 146 3.59 -2.04 16.20
N THR A 147 2.60 -1.61 16.98
CA THR A 147 1.36 -1.08 16.42
C THR A 147 1.55 0.33 15.87
N ALA A 148 0.70 0.75 14.92
CA ALA A 148 0.72 2.12 14.39
C ALA A 148 0.57 3.19 15.49
N GLY A 149 -0.29 2.93 16.49
CA GLY A 149 -0.46 3.84 17.63
C GLY A 149 0.77 3.92 18.54
N GLU A 150 1.61 2.88 18.57
CA GLU A 150 2.88 2.87 19.30
C GLU A 150 3.98 3.58 18.53
N ALA A 151 4.06 3.33 17.23
CA ALA A 151 4.92 4.08 16.33
C ALA A 151 4.61 5.58 16.43
N ALA A 152 3.34 5.98 16.35
CA ALA A 152 2.92 7.38 16.48
C ALA A 152 3.30 8.02 17.82
N ARG A 153 3.21 7.27 18.93
CA ARG A 153 3.63 7.76 20.26
C ARG A 153 5.14 7.95 20.35
N THR A 154 5.90 7.06 19.75
CA THR A 154 7.36 7.17 19.68
C THR A 154 7.77 8.32 18.78
N GLU A 155 7.09 8.52 17.67
CA GLU A 155 7.31 9.63 16.76
C GLU A 155 7.05 10.98 17.41
N ASN A 156 5.93 11.14 18.12
CA ASN A 156 5.67 12.38 18.84
C ASN A 156 6.80 12.72 19.84
N ARG A 157 7.40 11.69 20.46
CA ARG A 157 8.55 11.87 21.36
C ARG A 157 9.80 12.29 20.60
N GLU A 158 10.12 11.62 19.49
CA GLU A 158 11.26 11.96 18.64
C GLU A 158 11.12 13.37 18.04
N GLN A 159 9.91 13.78 17.66
CA GLN A 159 9.62 15.14 17.20
C GLN A 159 9.89 16.18 18.30
N GLY A 160 9.49 15.92 19.54
CA GLY A 160 9.81 16.80 20.67
C GLY A 160 11.32 16.97 20.86
N ILE A 161 12.07 15.87 20.83
CA ILE A 161 13.54 15.90 20.92
C ILE A 161 14.14 16.68 19.74
N ASN A 162 13.61 16.49 18.54
CA ASN A 162 14.07 17.18 17.33
C ASN A 162 13.83 18.68 17.37
N GLN A 163 12.64 19.11 17.84
CA GLN A 163 12.31 20.52 18.00
C GLN A 163 13.22 21.18 19.03
N GLN A 164 13.49 20.49 20.14
CA GLN A 164 14.45 20.95 21.14
C GLN A 164 15.86 21.06 20.55
N VAL A 165 16.38 20.02 19.88
CA VAL A 165 17.69 20.06 19.22
C VAL A 165 17.77 21.20 18.21
N HIS A 166 16.70 21.47 17.47
CA HIS A 166 16.65 22.57 16.53
C HIS A 166 16.75 23.92 17.26
N ALA A 167 15.93 24.14 18.29
CA ALA A 167 15.94 25.35 19.09
C ALA A 167 17.30 25.59 19.76
N ASP A 168 17.89 24.57 20.37
CA ASP A 168 19.20 24.62 21.02
C ASP A 168 20.30 25.00 20.01
N ARG A 169 20.27 24.41 18.80
CA ARG A 169 21.20 24.78 17.73
C ARG A 169 21.00 26.21 17.26
N GLN A 170 19.76 26.67 17.11
CA GLN A 170 19.48 28.05 16.72
C GLN A 170 20.03 29.03 17.76
N ALA A 171 19.87 28.73 19.05
CA ALA A 171 20.39 29.55 20.14
C ALA A 171 21.94 29.60 20.19
N ASN A 172 22.61 28.54 19.73
CA ASN A 172 24.06 28.34 19.87
C ASN A 172 24.82 28.37 18.53
N GLY A 173 24.34 29.15 17.54
CA GLY A 173 25.05 29.35 16.27
C GLY A 173 25.22 28.07 15.45
N GLY A 174 24.23 27.18 15.49
CA GLY A 174 24.17 25.90 14.76
C GLY A 174 24.73 24.69 15.51
N LYS A 175 25.27 24.86 16.72
CA LYS A 175 25.92 23.79 17.48
C LYS A 175 25.15 23.45 18.76
N LEU A 176 25.37 22.25 19.29
CA LEU A 176 24.89 21.90 20.64
C LEU A 176 26.05 22.07 21.63
N THR A 177 25.76 22.60 22.81
CA THR A 177 26.68 22.62 23.94
C THR A 177 26.92 21.22 24.49
N GLY A 178 27.96 21.04 25.32
CA GLY A 178 28.23 19.75 25.96
C GLY A 178 27.10 19.30 26.91
N GLN A 179 26.41 20.24 27.55
CA GLN A 179 25.26 19.94 28.41
C GLN A 179 24.05 19.50 27.61
N GLU A 180 23.71 20.20 26.53
CA GLU A 180 22.61 19.86 25.61
C GLU A 180 22.84 18.49 24.96
N LYS A 181 24.07 18.19 24.51
CA LYS A 181 24.41 16.86 23.99
C LYS A 181 24.10 15.75 25.01
N ARG A 182 24.44 15.96 26.29
CA ARG A 182 24.14 15.00 27.37
C ARG A 182 22.65 14.89 27.66
N GLN A 183 21.90 15.98 27.54
CA GLN A 183 20.45 15.96 27.68
C GLN A 183 19.79 15.19 26.53
N VAL A 184 20.08 15.57 25.29
CA VAL A 184 19.57 14.91 24.08
C VAL A 184 19.92 13.42 24.09
N ASN A 185 21.13 13.04 24.48
CA ASN A 185 21.51 11.64 24.62
C ASN A 185 20.66 10.88 25.64
N ARG A 186 20.29 11.50 26.78
CA ARG A 186 19.39 10.88 27.77
C ARG A 186 17.97 10.72 27.22
N GLU A 187 17.46 11.71 26.53
CA GLU A 187 16.13 11.69 25.91
C GLU A 187 16.03 10.63 24.81
N GLN A 188 17.03 10.58 23.93
CA GLN A 188 17.21 9.57 22.88
C GLN A 188 17.32 8.16 23.46
N ASN A 189 18.03 7.97 24.59
CA ASN A 189 18.05 6.69 25.30
C ASN A 189 16.65 6.32 25.83
N GLY A 190 15.88 7.29 26.31
CA GLY A 190 14.49 7.09 26.71
C GLY A 190 13.59 6.63 25.56
N ALA A 191 13.72 7.26 24.40
CA ALA A 191 13.00 6.87 23.17
C ALA A 191 13.43 5.48 22.69
N SER A 192 14.72 5.18 22.68
CA SER A 192 15.25 3.86 22.35
C SER A 192 14.67 2.74 23.23
N ARG A 193 14.56 2.98 24.56
CA ARG A 193 13.90 2.03 25.48
C ARG A 193 12.41 1.90 25.21
N GLN A 194 11.74 2.98 24.83
CA GLN A 194 10.33 2.95 24.45
C GLN A 194 10.10 2.10 23.20
N ILE A 195 10.91 2.30 22.14
CA ILE A 195 10.89 1.47 20.92
C ILE A 195 11.10 0.00 21.28
N TYR A 196 12.09 -0.30 22.13
CA TYR A 196 12.37 -1.66 22.55
C TYR A 196 11.16 -2.28 23.25
N ARG A 197 10.59 -1.59 24.25
CA ARG A 197 9.39 -2.07 24.97
C ARG A 197 8.20 -2.26 24.05
N GLN A 198 8.01 -1.38 23.07
CA GLN A 198 6.91 -1.50 22.11
C GLN A 198 7.10 -2.71 21.20
N LYS A 199 8.30 -2.92 20.65
CA LYS A 199 8.61 -4.10 19.83
C LYS A 199 8.48 -5.45 20.57
N HIS A 200 8.57 -5.43 21.90
CA HIS A 200 8.55 -6.63 22.74
C HIS A 200 7.33 -6.68 23.66
N ASN A 201 6.38 -5.77 23.50
CA ASN A 201 5.11 -5.94 24.17
C ASN A 201 4.26 -6.90 23.34
N ASN A 202 3.37 -7.65 23.97
CA ASN A 202 2.55 -8.64 23.26
C ASN A 202 1.50 -7.98 22.33
N LYS A 203 1.59 -6.67 22.07
CA LYS A 203 0.68 -5.96 21.16
C LYS A 203 1.26 -6.03 19.77
N VAL A 204 0.54 -6.68 18.89
CA VAL A 204 0.91 -6.77 17.48
C VAL A 204 0.01 -5.88 16.64
N ALA A 205 0.55 -5.34 15.54
CA ALA A 205 -0.27 -4.67 14.54
C ALA A 205 -1.36 -5.63 14.03
N PRO A 206 -2.61 -5.18 13.85
CA PRO A 206 -3.67 -6.01 13.31
C PRO A 206 -3.28 -6.49 11.91
N LYS A 207 -3.33 -7.81 11.70
CA LYS A 207 -3.05 -8.44 10.40
C LYS A 207 -4.16 -8.26 9.40
#